data_AF-A0A1B6GWD0-F1
#
_entry.id   AF-A0A1B6GWD0-F1
#
_cell.length_a   1.000
_cell.length_b   1.000
_cell.length_c   1.000
_cell.angle_alpha   90.00
_cell.angle_beta   90.00
_cell.angle_gamma   90.00
#
_symmetry.space_group_name_H-M   'P 1'
#
loop_
_entity.id
_entity.type
_entity.pdbx_description
1 polymer ?
#
loop_
_entity_poly.entity_id
_entity_poly.type
_entity_poly.pdbx_seq_one_letter_code
_entity_poly.pdbx_strand_id
1 'polypeptide(L)'
;TKLATAMAQYVLFQIEIVRNYSMEEWREDVKKLLRRAGCDGKSQVFLFADSQIKDEAFIEDINMILNTGDVPNLYASDEKAEILEKMMDVARESDKKGDTTPLALYNLFLERVKASLHIVLAMSPIGDSFRNRLRMFPSLINCCTIDWFTNWPEDALERVAENFLSQMDLEEDIVDRCVDMCKSFHTSVQEASFRFYEELRRHNYVTPTSYLELILT
;
A
#
# COMPACT_ATOMS: atom_id res chain seq x y z
N THR A 1 1.45 -7.50 -0.53
CA THR A 1 2.51 -6.46 -0.50
C THR A 1 3.74 -6.85 0.33
N LYS A 2 3.64 -7.07 1.65
CA LYS A 2 4.83 -7.34 2.50
C LYS A 2 5.74 -8.47 1.99
N LEU A 3 5.13 -9.60 1.59
CA LEU A 3 5.86 -10.73 0.99
C LEU A 3 6.58 -10.32 -0.30
N ALA A 4 5.88 -9.67 -1.23
CA ALA A 4 6.46 -9.21 -2.49
C ALA A 4 7.62 -8.22 -2.28
N THR A 5 7.48 -7.30 -1.32
CA THR A 5 8.55 -6.37 -0.93
C THR A 5 9.79 -7.11 -0.43
N ALA A 6 9.60 -8.12 0.43
CA ALA A 6 10.69 -8.94 0.93
C ALA A 6 11.37 -9.76 -0.17
N MET A 7 10.59 -10.36 -1.09
CA MET A 7 11.12 -11.10 -2.24
C MET A 7 11.94 -10.21 -3.18
N ALA A 8 11.51 -8.96 -3.37
CA ALA A 8 12.23 -7.96 -4.16
C ALA A 8 13.44 -7.35 -3.43
N GLN A 9 13.68 -7.74 -2.17
CA GLN A 9 14.72 -7.16 -1.30
C GLN A 9 14.59 -5.63 -1.12
N TYR A 10 13.36 -5.12 -1.22
CA TYR A 10 13.07 -3.70 -1.01
C TYR A 10 12.80 -3.42 0.47
N VAL A 11 13.06 -2.19 0.90
CA VAL A 11 12.73 -1.77 2.26
C VAL A 11 11.24 -1.44 2.34
N LEU A 12 10.52 -2.11 3.24
CA LEU A 12 9.14 -1.75 3.52
C LEU A 12 9.08 -0.53 4.45
N PHE A 13 8.39 0.52 4.02
CA PHE A 13 8.10 1.69 4.84
C PHE A 13 6.60 1.74 5.12
N GLN A 14 6.23 1.74 6.41
CA GLN A 14 4.86 1.91 6.87
C GLN A 14 4.84 3.00 7.94
N ILE A 15 3.84 3.87 7.87
CA ILE A 15 3.62 4.91 8.87
C ILE A 15 2.71 4.35 9.95
N GLU A 16 3.08 4.50 11.22
CA GLU A 16 2.22 4.12 12.34
C GLU A 16 1.48 5.33 12.87
N ILE A 17 0.15 5.31 12.71
CA ILE A 17 -0.67 6.45 13.08
C ILE A 17 -1.11 6.33 14.53
N VAL A 18 -0.45 7.12 15.38
CA VAL A 18 -0.79 7.29 16.79
C VAL A 18 -1.97 8.26 16.96
N ARG A 19 -2.56 8.30 18.16
CA ARG A 19 -3.76 9.12 18.45
C ARG A 19 -3.61 10.58 18.03
N ASN A 20 -2.43 11.18 18.24
CA ASN A 20 -2.13 12.59 17.98
C ASN A 20 -1.34 12.84 16.69
N TYR A 21 -1.33 11.89 15.74
CA TYR A 21 -0.64 12.06 14.47
C TYR A 21 -1.26 13.21 13.67
N SER A 22 -0.47 14.25 13.40
CA SER A 22 -0.87 15.48 12.71
C SER A 22 -0.15 15.61 11.36
N MET A 23 -0.40 16.72 10.67
CA MET A 23 0.30 17.06 9.43
C MET A 23 1.81 17.26 9.63
N GLU A 24 2.26 17.64 10.83
CA GLU A 24 3.69 17.81 11.09
C GLU A 24 4.42 16.46 11.08
N GLU A 25 3.90 15.46 11.81
CA GLU A 25 4.47 14.11 11.79
C GLU A 25 4.41 13.47 10.40
N TRP A 26 3.34 13.72 9.65
CA TRP A 26 3.22 13.31 8.24
C TRP A 26 4.35 13.87 7.38
N ARG A 27 4.58 15.18 7.45
CA ARG A 27 5.64 15.83 6.67
C ARG A 27 7.01 15.27 7.04
N GLU A 28 7.26 15.02 8.31
CA GLU A 28 8.52 14.40 8.77
C GLU A 28 8.70 12.96 8.26
N ASP A 29 7.65 12.16 8.23
CA ASP A 29 7.72 10.80 7.67
C ASP A 29 7.90 10.81 6.15
N VAL A 30 7.24 11.73 5.43
CA VAL A 30 7.45 11.95 3.99
C VAL A 30 8.88 12.41 3.71
N LYS A 31 9.45 13.33 4.51
CA LYS A 31 10.86 13.73 4.39
C LYS A 31 11.80 12.54 4.50
N LYS A 32 11.61 11.69 5.53
CA LYS A 32 12.41 10.48 5.72
C LYS A 32 12.27 9.52 4.54
N LEU A 33 11.06 9.34 4.03
CA LEU A 33 10.78 8.52 2.86
C LEU A 33 11.57 9.04 1.64
N LEU A 34 11.37 10.30 1.25
CA LEU A 34 12.02 10.87 0.07
C LEU A 34 13.55 10.93 0.21
N ARG A 35 14.08 11.29 1.40
CA ARG A 35 15.53 11.29 1.65
C ARG A 35 16.14 9.89 1.51
N ARG A 36 15.50 8.83 2.01
CA ARG A 36 16.00 7.45 1.86
C ARG A 36 15.99 6.99 0.41
N ALA A 37 14.94 7.29 -0.34
CA ALA A 37 14.88 6.94 -1.76
C ALA A 37 15.90 7.74 -2.60
N GLY A 38 15.96 9.06 -2.40
CA GLY A 38 16.79 9.94 -3.22
C GLY A 38 18.26 9.95 -2.82
N CYS A 39 18.58 10.15 -1.54
CA CYS A 39 19.96 10.23 -1.06
C CYS A 39 20.62 8.86 -1.01
N ASP A 40 20.06 7.92 -0.24
CA ASP A 40 20.68 6.62 -0.04
C ASP A 40 20.55 5.71 -1.29
N GLY A 41 19.63 6.03 -2.21
CA GLY A 41 19.39 5.26 -3.44
C GLY A 41 18.84 3.86 -3.18
N LYS A 42 18.23 3.63 -2.01
CA LYS A 42 17.68 2.32 -1.65
C LYS A 42 16.25 2.21 -2.16
N SER A 43 15.98 1.14 -2.92
CA SER A 43 14.63 0.80 -3.35
C SER A 43 13.74 0.49 -2.15
N GLN A 44 12.60 1.17 -2.07
CA GLN A 44 11.69 1.06 -0.95
C GLN A 44 10.23 1.09 -1.40
N VAL A 45 9.39 0.37 -0.66
CA VAL A 45 7.95 0.31 -0.87
C VAL A 45 7.26 1.05 0.26
N PHE A 46 6.58 2.14 -0.06
CA PHE A 46 5.68 2.83 0.87
C PHE A 46 4.30 2.19 0.80
N LEU A 47 3.88 1.49 1.86
CA LEU A 47 2.56 0.90 1.98
C LEU A 47 1.67 1.77 2.87
N PHE A 48 0.61 2.33 2.29
CA PHE A 48 -0.33 3.21 2.97
C PHE A 48 -1.78 2.74 2.76
N ALA A 49 -2.48 2.46 3.85
CA ALA A 49 -3.83 1.92 3.84
C ALA A 49 -4.88 3.02 4.04
N ASP A 50 -6.09 2.75 3.54
CA ASP A 50 -7.29 3.58 3.70
C ASP A 50 -7.52 4.00 5.16
N SER A 51 -7.36 3.05 6.09
CA SER A 51 -7.64 3.26 7.52
C SER A 51 -6.65 4.22 8.18
N GLN A 52 -5.54 4.51 7.49
CA GLN A 52 -4.51 5.44 7.94
C GLN A 52 -4.79 6.87 7.43
N ILE A 53 -5.77 7.08 6.56
CA ILE A 53 -6.06 8.42 6.02
C ILE A 53 -6.92 9.18 7.03
N LYS A 54 -6.27 9.95 7.91
CA LYS A 54 -6.93 10.86 8.86
C LYS A 54 -7.30 12.21 8.25
N ASP A 55 -6.50 12.66 7.30
CA ASP A 55 -6.67 13.93 6.59
C ASP A 55 -6.46 13.70 5.09
N GLU A 56 -7.30 14.30 4.25
CA GLU A 56 -7.19 14.20 2.80
C GLU A 56 -5.92 14.89 2.26
N ALA A 57 -5.35 15.83 3.03
CA ALA A 57 -4.08 16.46 2.68
C ALA A 57 -2.90 15.46 2.60
N PHE A 58 -3.00 14.29 3.27
CA PHE A 58 -2.03 13.20 3.08
C PHE A 58 -2.05 12.65 1.65
N ILE A 59 -3.25 12.51 1.07
CA ILE A 59 -3.42 12.01 -0.30
C ILE A 59 -3.03 13.08 -1.31
N GLU A 60 -3.26 14.37 -1.00
CA GLU A 60 -2.77 15.48 -1.81
C GLU A 60 -1.23 15.44 -1.94
N ASP A 61 -0.52 15.25 -0.83
CA ASP A 61 0.94 15.11 -0.83
C ASP A 61 1.39 13.88 -1.61
N ILE A 62 0.74 12.72 -1.44
CA ILE A 62 1.03 11.51 -2.24
C ILE A 62 0.82 11.79 -3.74
N ASN A 63 -0.26 12.48 -4.09
CA ASN A 63 -0.55 12.87 -5.48
C ASN A 63 0.55 13.78 -6.05
N MET A 64 1.10 14.70 -5.26
CA MET A 64 2.27 15.49 -5.67
C MET A 64 3.51 14.61 -5.88
N ILE A 65 3.82 13.70 -4.94
CA ILE A 65 4.96 12.79 -5.07
C ILE A 65 4.84 11.91 -6.32
N LEU A 66 3.65 11.40 -6.63
CA LEU A 66 3.41 10.59 -7.83
C LEU A 66 3.64 11.38 -9.13
N ASN A 67 3.33 12.67 -9.16
CA ASN A 67 3.54 13.52 -10.33
C ASN A 67 5.00 13.98 -10.48
N THR A 68 5.54 14.60 -9.43
CA THR A 68 6.78 15.37 -9.51
C THR A 68 7.94 14.70 -8.78
N GLY A 69 7.67 13.72 -7.91
CA GLY A 69 8.66 13.14 -7.00
C GLY A 69 8.97 14.03 -5.79
N ASP A 70 8.25 15.14 -5.63
CA ASP A 70 8.49 16.13 -4.59
C ASP A 70 7.18 16.61 -3.96
N VAL A 71 7.30 17.24 -2.79
CA VAL A 71 6.21 18.00 -2.20
C VAL A 71 6.65 19.45 -1.95
N PRO A 72 5.93 20.46 -2.48
CA PRO A 72 6.32 21.86 -2.32
C PRO A 72 6.47 22.27 -0.86
N ASN A 73 7.51 23.08 -0.59
CA ASN A 73 7.82 23.61 0.75
C ASN A 73 7.99 22.54 1.84
N LEU A 74 8.30 21.30 1.46
CA LEU A 74 8.54 20.23 2.43
C LEU A 74 9.82 20.47 3.23
N TYR A 75 10.91 20.81 2.56
CA TYR A 75 12.23 21.00 3.17
C TYR A 75 12.53 22.47 3.48
N ALA A 76 13.07 22.72 4.66
CA ALA A 76 13.68 24.01 5.00
C ALA A 76 14.98 24.25 4.21
N SER A 77 15.49 25.49 4.23
CA SER A 77 16.64 25.89 3.41
C SER A 77 17.93 25.13 3.78
N ASP A 78 18.13 24.87 5.07
CA ASP A 78 19.22 24.06 5.61
C ASP A 78 19.08 22.59 5.18
N GLU A 79 17.88 22.03 5.28
CA GLU A 79 17.59 20.66 4.82
C GLU A 79 17.84 20.47 3.31
N LYS A 80 17.48 21.48 2.50
CA LYS A 80 17.78 21.46 1.06
C LYS A 80 19.27 21.50 0.80
N ALA A 81 20.04 22.29 1.56
CA ALA A 81 21.48 22.34 1.43
C ALA A 81 22.13 20.97 1.69
N GLU A 82 21.68 20.24 2.73
CA GLU A 82 22.15 18.88 3.00
C GLU A 82 21.85 17.89 1.85
N ILE A 83 20.66 18.00 1.24
CA ILE A 83 20.30 17.15 0.08
C ILE A 83 21.24 17.45 -1.09
N LEU A 84 21.50 18.73 -1.38
CA LEU A 84 22.37 19.15 -2.48
C LEU A 84 23.82 18.68 -2.27
N GLU A 85 24.34 18.75 -1.04
CA GLU A 85 25.68 18.25 -0.70
C GLU A 85 25.78 16.74 -0.99
N LYS A 86 24.82 15.94 -0.50
CA LYS A 86 24.76 14.50 -0.78
C LYS A 86 24.64 14.20 -2.27
N MET A 87 23.84 14.98 -3.00
CA MET A 87 23.70 14.80 -4.45
C MET A 87 24.97 15.15 -5.21
N MET A 88 25.76 16.10 -4.70
CA MET A 88 27.05 16.44 -5.29
C MET A 88 28.03 15.26 -5.19
N ASP A 89 28.06 14.57 -4.05
CA ASP A 89 28.88 13.37 -3.88
C ASP A 89 28.45 12.24 -4.82
N VAL A 90 27.14 11.99 -4.90
CA VAL A 90 26.57 11.02 -5.85
C VAL A 90 26.87 11.37 -7.31
N ALA A 91 26.81 12.65 -7.68
CA ALA A 91 27.12 13.11 -9.03
C ALA A 91 28.60 12.90 -9.38
N ARG A 92 29.51 13.12 -8.42
CA ARG A 92 30.94 12.86 -8.57
C ARG A 92 31.25 11.37 -8.74
N GLU A 93 30.59 10.52 -7.96
CA GLU A 93 30.78 9.06 -8.01
C GLU A 93 30.25 8.43 -9.31
N SER A 94 29.19 9.01 -9.88
CA SER A 94 28.54 8.47 -11.09
C SER A 94 29.23 8.86 -12.41
N ASP A 95 30.38 9.54 -12.36
CA ASP A 95 31.18 10.07 -13.49
C ASP A 95 30.36 10.85 -14.55
N LYS A 96 29.14 11.26 -14.17
CA LYS A 96 28.35 12.19 -14.95
C LYS A 96 29.01 13.55 -14.78
N LYS A 97 29.70 14.01 -15.83
CA LYS A 97 30.06 15.43 -16.04
C LYS A 97 28.80 16.28 -16.24
N GLY A 98 27.87 16.18 -15.29
CA GLY A 98 26.62 16.90 -15.26
C GLY A 98 26.82 18.30 -14.72
N ASP A 99 25.84 19.15 -14.99
CA ASP A 99 25.74 20.47 -14.41
C ASP A 99 25.68 20.36 -12.86
N THR A 100 26.58 21.05 -12.17
CA THR A 100 26.65 21.08 -10.69
C THR A 100 25.82 22.24 -10.11
N THR A 101 24.95 22.86 -10.90
CA THR A 101 24.02 23.86 -10.38
C THR A 101 23.09 23.24 -9.33
N PRO A 102 22.67 24.00 -8.30
CA PRO A 102 21.72 23.52 -7.30
C PRO A 102 20.44 22.92 -7.91
N LEU A 103 19.97 23.48 -9.03
CA LEU A 103 18.80 22.99 -9.74
C LEU A 103 19.04 21.60 -10.34
N ALA A 104 20.18 21.40 -11.01
CA ALA A 104 20.54 20.11 -11.60
C ALA A 104 20.73 19.03 -10.53
N LEU A 105 21.38 19.36 -9.41
CA LEU A 105 21.54 18.45 -8.27
C LEU A 105 20.20 18.07 -7.63
N TYR A 106 19.28 19.02 -7.48
CA TYR A 106 17.95 18.72 -6.96
C TYR A 106 17.14 17.87 -7.95
N ASN A 107 17.25 18.11 -9.26
CA ASN A 107 16.64 17.25 -10.27
C ASN A 107 17.19 15.82 -10.21
N LEU A 108 18.50 15.65 -10.00
CA LEU A 108 19.11 14.33 -9.78
C LEU A 108 18.52 13.62 -8.55
N PHE A 109 18.27 14.36 -7.46
CA PHE A 109 17.56 13.82 -6.31
C PHE A 109 16.17 13.32 -6.68
N LEU A 110 15.38 14.12 -7.40
CA LEU A 110 14.02 13.74 -7.80
C LEU A 110 14.01 12.55 -8.76
N GLU A 111 14.96 12.45 -9.69
CA GLU A 111 15.12 11.28 -10.56
C GLU A 111 15.39 10.01 -9.73
N ARG A 112 16.28 10.09 -8.74
CA ARG A 112 16.59 8.96 -7.85
C ARG A 112 15.40 8.57 -6.97
N VAL A 113 14.64 9.56 -6.48
CA VAL A 113 13.38 9.31 -5.77
C VAL A 113 12.42 8.52 -6.65
N LYS A 114 12.15 8.99 -7.87
CA LYS A 114 11.22 8.31 -8.81
C LYS A 114 11.68 6.91 -9.18
N ALA A 115 12.99 6.68 -9.28
CA ALA A 115 13.54 5.37 -9.59
C ALA A 115 13.47 4.37 -8.43
N SER A 116 13.54 4.86 -7.18
CA SER A 116 13.71 4.00 -6.00
C SER A 116 12.47 3.90 -5.10
N LEU A 117 11.54 4.85 -5.20
CA LEU A 117 10.32 4.88 -4.40
C LEU A 117 9.15 4.22 -5.14
N HIS A 118 8.62 3.15 -4.55
CA HIS A 118 7.39 2.50 -5.02
C HIS A 118 6.26 2.76 -4.01
N ILE A 119 5.19 3.40 -4.45
CA ILE A 119 4.03 3.70 -3.58
C ILE A 119 2.94 2.66 -3.82
N VAL A 120 2.46 2.04 -2.75
CA VAL A 120 1.36 1.06 -2.76
C VAL A 120 0.25 1.55 -1.84
N LEU A 121 -0.89 1.88 -2.43
CA LEU A 121 -2.07 2.34 -1.71
C LEU A 121 -3.08 1.21 -1.59
N ALA A 122 -3.44 0.85 -0.36
CA ALA A 122 -4.42 -0.19 -0.07
C ALA A 122 -5.75 0.45 0.33
N MET A 123 -6.61 0.71 -0.65
CA MET A 123 -7.89 1.41 -0.46
C MET A 123 -9.09 0.48 -0.63
N SER A 124 -10.14 0.70 0.17
CA SER A 124 -11.41 -0.02 0.01
C SER A 124 -12.28 0.68 -1.03
N PRO A 125 -12.85 -0.06 -2.01
CA PRO A 125 -13.82 0.51 -2.95
C PRO A 125 -15.23 0.68 -2.33
N ILE A 126 -15.41 0.29 -1.07
CA ILE A 126 -16.68 0.39 -0.35
C ILE A 126 -16.93 1.86 0.02
N GLY A 127 -18.14 2.34 -0.29
CA GLY A 127 -18.54 3.73 -0.08
C GLY A 127 -18.04 4.68 -1.18
N ASP A 128 -18.17 5.98 -0.95
CA ASP A 128 -17.85 7.00 -1.96
C ASP A 128 -16.45 7.59 -1.81
N SER A 129 -15.77 7.38 -0.69
CA SER A 129 -14.46 7.99 -0.38
C SER A 129 -13.41 7.66 -1.43
N PHE A 130 -13.29 6.39 -1.83
CA PHE A 130 -12.35 5.98 -2.87
C PHE A 130 -12.64 6.68 -4.22
N ARG A 131 -13.90 6.67 -4.65
CA ARG A 131 -14.33 7.34 -5.90
C ARG A 131 -14.09 8.85 -5.85
N ASN A 132 -14.33 9.48 -4.71
CA ASN A 132 -14.11 10.91 -4.53
C ASN A 132 -12.62 11.25 -4.59
N ARG A 133 -11.76 10.47 -3.93
CA ARG A 133 -10.30 10.63 -4.00
C ARG A 133 -9.77 10.47 -5.42
N LEU A 134 -10.23 9.47 -6.17
CA LEU A 134 -9.86 9.30 -7.58
C LEU A 134 -10.23 10.50 -8.46
N ARG A 135 -11.35 11.19 -8.17
CA ARG A 135 -11.76 12.41 -8.89
C ARG A 135 -10.93 13.63 -8.48
N MET A 136 -10.59 13.75 -7.20
CA MET A 136 -9.81 14.88 -6.67
C MET A 136 -8.32 14.77 -7.02
N PHE A 137 -7.79 13.55 -7.10
CA PHE A 137 -6.37 13.25 -7.24
C PHE A 137 -6.11 12.34 -8.45
N PRO A 138 -6.07 12.88 -9.68
CA PRO A 138 -5.97 12.10 -10.91
C PRO A 138 -4.73 11.22 -11.02
N SER A 139 -3.65 11.54 -10.32
CA SER A 139 -2.39 10.79 -10.40
C SER A 139 -2.46 9.43 -9.74
N LEU A 140 -3.47 9.21 -8.87
CA LEU A 140 -3.82 7.89 -8.38
C LEU A 140 -4.25 6.93 -9.50
N ILE A 141 -4.76 7.46 -10.62
CA ILE A 141 -5.10 6.65 -11.81
C ILE A 141 -4.00 6.75 -12.85
N ASN A 142 -3.44 7.94 -13.07
CA ASN A 142 -2.51 8.18 -14.17
C ASN A 142 -1.11 7.62 -13.91
N CYS A 143 -0.69 7.55 -12.64
CA CYS A 143 0.66 7.16 -12.25
C CYS A 143 0.71 5.82 -11.49
N CYS A 144 -0.44 5.24 -11.15
CA CYS A 144 -0.52 3.94 -10.46
C CYS A 144 -1.24 2.91 -11.33
N THR A 145 -0.89 1.64 -11.11
CA THR A 145 -1.68 0.51 -11.65
C THR A 145 -2.72 0.12 -10.62
N ILE A 146 -3.97 0.01 -11.04
CA ILE A 146 -5.08 -0.44 -10.19
C ILE A 146 -5.14 -1.96 -10.24
N ASP A 147 -4.97 -2.60 -9.08
CA ASP A 147 -5.12 -4.04 -8.90
C ASP A 147 -6.36 -4.31 -8.04
N TRP A 148 -7.31 -5.09 -8.57
CA TRP A 148 -8.61 -5.33 -7.96
C TRP A 148 -8.62 -6.64 -7.20
N PHE A 149 -8.83 -6.56 -5.88
CA PHE A 149 -9.05 -7.72 -5.03
C PHE A 149 -10.54 -8.01 -4.94
N THR A 150 -10.99 -9.07 -5.59
CA THR A 150 -12.35 -9.58 -5.49
C THR A 150 -12.47 -10.61 -4.37
N ASN A 151 -13.70 -10.96 -4.02
CA ASN A 151 -13.96 -12.11 -3.16
C ASN A 151 -13.30 -13.37 -3.74
N TRP A 152 -12.90 -14.28 -2.85
CA TRP A 152 -12.32 -15.54 -3.26
C TRP A 152 -13.35 -16.39 -4.01
N PRO A 153 -13.01 -16.90 -5.21
CA PRO A 153 -13.83 -17.87 -5.90
C PRO A 153 -13.83 -19.22 -5.17
N GLU A 154 -14.76 -20.10 -5.53
CA GLU A 154 -14.94 -21.39 -4.85
C GLU A 154 -13.68 -22.27 -4.88
N ASP A 155 -12.97 -22.30 -5.99
CA ASP A 155 -11.70 -23.03 -6.14
C ASP A 155 -10.61 -22.50 -5.19
N ALA A 156 -10.57 -21.19 -4.96
CA ALA A 156 -9.65 -20.59 -3.98
C ALA A 156 -10.05 -20.96 -2.54
N LEU A 157 -11.35 -20.98 -2.22
CA LEU A 157 -11.84 -21.43 -0.92
C LEU A 157 -11.45 -22.89 -0.66
N GLU A 158 -11.66 -23.77 -1.63
CA GLU A 158 -11.29 -25.19 -1.57
C GLU A 158 -9.78 -25.36 -1.33
N ARG A 159 -8.93 -24.75 -2.17
CA ARG A 159 -7.46 -24.85 -2.04
C ARG A 159 -6.97 -24.39 -0.66
N VAL A 160 -7.55 -23.33 -0.12
CA VAL A 160 -7.17 -22.81 1.19
C VAL A 160 -7.60 -23.80 2.28
N ALA A 161 -8.84 -24.25 2.27
CA ALA A 161 -9.32 -25.24 3.24
C ALA A 161 -8.51 -26.54 3.18
N GLU A 162 -8.25 -27.09 1.99
CA GLU A 162 -7.39 -28.27 1.77
C GLU A 162 -6.03 -28.08 2.44
N ASN A 163 -5.36 -26.95 2.19
CA ASN A 163 -4.02 -26.68 2.70
C ASN A 163 -3.97 -26.53 4.23
N PHE A 164 -5.04 -26.04 4.87
CA PHE A 164 -5.11 -25.95 6.33
C PHE A 164 -5.52 -27.29 6.97
N LEU A 165 -6.53 -27.96 6.42
CA LEU A 165 -7.08 -29.19 6.98
C LEU A 165 -6.16 -30.40 6.76
N SER A 166 -5.38 -30.44 5.67
CA SER A 166 -4.37 -31.48 5.43
C SER A 166 -3.21 -31.47 6.43
N GLN A 167 -3.05 -30.40 7.21
CA GLN A 167 -2.08 -30.34 8.30
C GLN A 167 -2.60 -30.99 9.58
N MET A 168 -3.89 -31.35 9.63
CA MET A 168 -4.51 -32.04 10.74
C MET A 168 -4.38 -33.56 10.57
N ASP A 169 -4.30 -34.29 11.68
CA ASP A 169 -4.24 -35.76 11.68
C ASP A 169 -5.65 -36.34 11.46
N LEU A 170 -6.17 -36.18 10.25
CA LEU A 170 -7.50 -36.63 9.80
C LEU A 170 -7.35 -37.59 8.61
N GLU A 171 -8.32 -38.50 8.46
CA GLU A 171 -8.42 -39.34 7.26
C GLU A 171 -8.78 -38.48 6.03
N GLU A 172 -8.24 -38.84 4.87
CA GLU A 172 -8.36 -38.06 3.62
C GLU A 172 -9.82 -37.83 3.21
N ASP A 173 -10.69 -38.83 3.41
CA ASP A 173 -12.12 -38.73 3.12
C ASP A 173 -12.87 -37.77 4.06
N ILE A 174 -12.39 -37.61 5.30
CA ILE A 174 -12.91 -36.64 6.27
C ILE A 174 -12.46 -35.24 5.87
N VAL A 175 -11.20 -35.08 5.45
CA VAL A 175 -10.66 -33.79 4.97
C VAL A 175 -11.48 -33.26 3.80
N ASP A 176 -11.74 -34.09 2.79
CA ASP A 176 -12.51 -33.69 1.60
C ASP A 176 -13.91 -33.19 1.98
N ARG A 177 -14.60 -33.89 2.88
CA ARG A 177 -15.94 -33.48 3.35
C ARG A 177 -15.89 -32.19 4.15
N CYS A 178 -14.86 -31.99 4.97
CA CYS A 178 -14.68 -30.76 5.73
C CYS A 178 -14.41 -29.57 4.81
N VAL A 179 -13.60 -29.74 3.75
CA VAL A 179 -13.35 -28.71 2.73
C VAL A 179 -14.66 -28.27 2.07
N ASP A 180 -15.49 -29.23 1.64
CA ASP A 180 -16.79 -28.95 1.04
C ASP A 180 -17.74 -28.21 2.00
N MET A 181 -17.75 -28.62 3.28
CA MET A 181 -18.53 -27.94 4.32
C MET A 181 -18.06 -26.51 4.54
N CYS A 182 -16.75 -26.27 4.68
CA CYS A 182 -16.20 -24.93 4.85
C CYS A 182 -16.60 -24.01 3.68
N LYS A 183 -16.41 -24.47 2.45
CA LYS A 183 -16.86 -23.75 1.24
C LYS A 183 -18.35 -23.42 1.32
N SER A 184 -19.20 -24.40 1.58
CA SER A 184 -20.66 -24.21 1.66
C SER A 184 -21.08 -23.23 2.76
N PHE A 185 -20.42 -23.25 3.92
CA PHE A 185 -20.68 -22.28 4.99
C PHE A 185 -20.31 -20.87 4.56
N HIS A 186 -19.18 -20.69 3.88
CA HIS A 186 -18.77 -19.36 3.44
C HIS A 186 -19.71 -18.79 2.37
N THR A 187 -20.04 -19.58 1.34
CA THR A 187 -20.92 -19.15 0.24
C THR A 187 -22.34 -18.87 0.74
N SER A 188 -22.89 -19.73 1.60
CA SER A 188 -24.22 -19.52 2.18
C SER A 188 -24.30 -18.25 3.05
N VAL A 189 -23.24 -17.90 3.79
CA VAL A 189 -23.18 -16.66 4.57
C VAL A 189 -23.05 -15.44 3.66
N GLN A 190 -22.38 -15.53 2.51
CA GLN A 190 -22.37 -14.45 1.50
C GLN A 190 -23.78 -14.19 0.97
N GLU A 191 -24.52 -15.23 0.58
CA GLU A 191 -25.90 -15.12 0.11
C GLU A 191 -26.84 -14.59 1.20
N ALA A 192 -26.69 -15.07 2.44
CA ALA A 192 -27.46 -14.58 3.58
C ALA A 192 -27.17 -13.09 3.85
N SER A 193 -25.91 -12.65 3.73
CA SER A 193 -25.53 -11.25 3.90
C SER A 193 -26.13 -10.34 2.82
N PHE A 194 -26.27 -10.84 1.59
CA PHE A 194 -26.97 -10.14 0.52
C PHE A 194 -28.47 -9.97 0.85
N ARG A 195 -29.16 -11.05 1.21
CA ARG A 195 -30.58 -10.99 1.61
C ARG A 195 -30.81 -10.07 2.81
N PHE A 196 -29.92 -10.15 3.81
CA PHE A 196 -29.97 -9.28 4.98
C PHE A 196 -29.90 -7.79 4.61
N TYR A 197 -29.06 -7.44 3.63
CA TYR A 197 -29.01 -6.07 3.12
C TYR A 197 -30.29 -5.68 2.38
N GLU A 198 -30.87 -6.55 1.56
CA GLU A 198 -32.10 -6.25 0.82
C GLU A 198 -33.29 -5.98 1.76
N GLU A 199 -33.42 -6.78 2.81
CA GLU A 199 -34.54 -6.70 3.77
C GLU A 199 -34.36 -5.56 4.79
N LEU A 200 -33.17 -5.44 5.38
CA LEU A 200 -32.94 -4.57 6.54
C LEU A 200 -32.08 -3.36 6.25
N ARG A 201 -31.53 -3.24 5.02
CA ARG A 201 -30.62 -2.15 4.61
C ARG A 201 -29.41 -1.98 5.53
N ARG A 202 -28.99 -3.08 6.15
CA ARG A 202 -27.81 -3.16 7.02
C ARG A 202 -26.75 -4.01 6.34
N HIS A 203 -25.51 -3.54 6.37
CA HIS A 203 -24.39 -4.28 5.79
C HIS A 203 -23.77 -5.24 6.81
N ASN A 204 -23.48 -6.46 6.34
CA ASN A 204 -22.54 -7.38 6.95
C ASN A 204 -21.51 -7.75 5.88
N TYR A 205 -20.22 -7.65 6.19
CA TYR A 205 -19.16 -7.90 5.21
C TYR A 205 -18.52 -9.25 5.47
N VAL A 206 -18.66 -10.14 4.49
CA VAL A 206 -17.99 -11.45 4.50
C VAL A 206 -16.60 -11.26 3.89
N THR A 207 -15.56 -11.62 4.64
CA THR A 207 -14.17 -11.42 4.21
C THR A 207 -13.40 -12.74 4.21
N PRO A 208 -12.32 -12.86 3.42
CA PRO A 208 -11.40 -13.99 3.51
C PRO A 208 -10.86 -14.21 4.93
N THR A 209 -10.67 -13.14 5.72
CA THR A 209 -10.27 -13.26 7.13
C THR A 209 -11.29 -14.05 7.95
N SER A 210 -12.58 -13.77 7.79
CA SER A 210 -13.64 -14.51 8.47
C SER A 210 -13.69 -15.99 8.04
N TYR A 211 -13.29 -16.30 6.80
CA TYR A 211 -13.15 -17.69 6.34
C TYR A 211 -11.98 -18.40 7.02
N LEU A 212 -10.84 -17.73 7.13
CA LEU A 212 -9.69 -18.27 7.84
C LEU A 212 -10.00 -18.47 9.33
N GLU A 213 -10.71 -17.55 9.96
CA GLU A 213 -11.18 -17.71 11.34
C GLU A 213 -12.09 -18.93 11.49
N LEU A 214 -13.02 -19.17 10.55
CA LEU A 214 -13.87 -20.36 10.54
C LEU A 214 -13.06 -21.65 10.48
N ILE A 215 -12.02 -21.72 9.64
CA ILE A 215 -11.17 -22.91 9.51
C ILE A 215 -10.32 -23.14 10.77
N LEU A 216 -9.90 -22.06 11.43
CA LEU A 216 -9.05 -22.11 12.62
C LEU A 216 -9.82 -22.34 13.93
N THR A 217 -11.15 -22.33 13.90
CA THR A 217 -12.02 -22.56 15.07
C THR A 217 -12.18 -24.04 15.35
#